data_AF-A0A9E2N713-F1
#
_entry.id   AF-A0A9E2N713-F1
#
_cell.length_a   1.000
_cell.length_b   1.000
_cell.length_c   1.000
_cell.angle_alpha   90.00
_cell.angle_beta   90.00
_cell.angle_gamma   90.00
#
_symmetry.space_group_name_H-M   'P 1'
#
loop_
_entity.id
_entity.type
_entity.pdbx_description
1 polymer ?
#
loop_
_entity_poly.entity_id
_entity_poly.type
_entity_poly.pdbx_seq_one_letter_code
_entity_poly.pdbx_strand_id
1 'polypeptide(L)'
;HACILAMSEVVRPALTVVDGIYCIEGTGPTGPPVGEVKRMDLLVAGRDMMAVDNVCLKLMGIEVGEVGHLRSVEDIEVVGERVEEVGARFKRPDMALFKIDPFEVYGDDKTCTMCTVSFYKAVSKIFGAPELVRQLGGRDDLCRIRIVMGQSEPPAEMEGGTAVCIGDCSKKTAKRRGLAHIEGCHPDYREIVNHLFPGTYPVAGDAGTDG
;
A
#
# COMPACT_ATOMS: atom_id res chain seq x y z
N HIS A 1 7.89 1.69 10.15
CA HIS A 1 8.98 1.65 9.13
C HIS A 1 10.38 1.22 9.60
N ALA A 2 10.60 0.84 10.87
CA ALA A 2 11.93 0.48 11.39
C ALA A 2 12.65 -0.67 10.65
N CYS A 3 11.90 -1.65 10.10
CA CYS A 3 12.50 -2.77 9.39
C CYS A 3 13.19 -2.35 8.08
N ILE A 4 12.64 -1.34 7.38
CA ILE A 4 13.21 -0.83 6.12
C ILE A 4 14.51 -0.09 6.40
N LEU A 5 14.50 0.77 7.43
CA LEU A 5 15.69 1.50 7.86
C LEU A 5 16.82 0.54 8.31
N ALA A 6 16.50 -0.45 9.14
CA ALA A 6 17.50 -1.44 9.57
C ALA A 6 18.09 -2.22 8.39
N MET A 7 17.30 -2.49 7.36
CA MET A 7 17.79 -3.16 6.15
C MET A 7 18.73 -2.26 5.34
N SER A 8 18.42 -0.96 5.20
CA SER A 8 19.28 -0.03 4.46
C SER A 8 20.62 0.24 5.15
N GLU A 9 20.71 0.03 6.47
CA GLU A 9 21.97 0.10 7.21
C GLU A 9 22.90 -1.10 6.96
N VAL A 10 22.34 -2.27 6.69
CA VAL A 10 23.09 -3.52 6.48
C VAL A 10 23.38 -3.76 5.01
N VAL A 11 22.38 -3.57 4.15
CA VAL A 11 22.49 -3.78 2.71
C VAL A 11 23.07 -2.54 2.08
N ARG A 12 24.29 -2.63 1.53
CA ARG A 12 24.95 -1.52 0.83
C ARG A 12 25.28 -1.93 -0.60
N PRO A 13 24.36 -1.70 -1.55
CA PRO A 13 24.60 -2.02 -2.96
C PRO A 13 25.82 -1.25 -3.49
N ALA A 14 26.56 -1.85 -4.41
CA ALA A 14 27.66 -1.16 -5.09
C ALA A 14 27.15 -0.02 -6.00
N LEU A 15 25.91 -0.14 -6.48
CA LEU A 15 25.21 0.83 -7.30
C LEU A 15 23.71 0.71 -7.05
N THR A 16 23.04 1.84 -6.86
CA THR A 16 21.59 1.98 -6.79
C THR A 16 21.13 2.70 -8.05
N VAL A 17 20.05 2.22 -8.68
CA VAL A 17 19.44 2.83 -9.87
C VAL A 17 17.94 2.90 -9.65
N VAL A 18 17.35 4.08 -9.86
CA VAL A 18 15.92 4.33 -9.83
C VAL A 18 15.44 4.65 -11.24
N ASP A 19 14.49 3.86 -11.72
CA ASP A 19 13.75 4.14 -12.95
C ASP A 19 12.71 5.23 -12.67
N GLY A 20 12.97 6.41 -13.22
CA GLY A 20 12.08 7.57 -13.19
C GLY A 20 11.55 7.91 -14.58
N ILE A 21 11.46 6.97 -15.52
CA ILE A 21 10.88 7.27 -16.85
C ILE A 21 9.38 7.52 -16.68
N TYR A 22 8.70 6.58 -16.04
CA TYR A 22 7.30 6.66 -15.65
C TYR A 22 7.16 6.50 -14.14
N CYS A 23 6.74 7.56 -13.47
CA CYS A 23 6.51 7.59 -12.04
C CYS A 23 5.01 7.49 -11.73
N ILE A 24 4.69 7.23 -10.46
CA ILE A 24 3.32 7.20 -9.95
C ILE A 24 3.17 8.33 -8.92
N GLU A 25 2.18 9.20 -9.12
CA GLU A 25 1.83 10.27 -8.19
C GLU A 25 0.36 10.17 -7.72
N GLY A 26 -0.02 11.01 -6.75
CA GLY A 26 -1.34 10.95 -6.14
C GLY A 26 -1.47 9.78 -5.16
N THR A 27 -2.60 9.07 -5.22
CA THR A 27 -2.90 7.95 -4.31
C THR A 27 -2.32 6.64 -4.84
N GLY A 28 -1.04 6.66 -5.22
CA GLY A 28 -0.28 5.44 -5.51
C GLY A 28 -0.32 4.45 -4.32
N PRO A 29 0.34 3.29 -4.45
CA PRO A 29 1.53 3.05 -5.26
C PRO A 29 1.26 2.30 -6.58
N THR A 30 0.02 1.91 -6.85
CA THR A 30 -0.36 1.33 -8.14
C THR A 30 -0.71 2.43 -9.13
N GLY A 31 -0.53 2.16 -10.42
CA GLY A 31 -0.99 3.06 -11.48
C GLY A 31 -2.52 3.16 -11.55
N PRO A 32 -3.05 3.64 -12.69
CA PRO A 32 -4.48 3.84 -12.88
C PRO A 32 -5.30 2.55 -12.59
N PRO A 33 -6.51 2.67 -12.01
CA PRO A 33 -7.21 3.92 -11.70
C PRO A 33 -6.88 4.53 -10.33
N VAL A 34 -5.97 3.93 -9.55
CA VAL A 34 -5.72 4.30 -8.15
C VAL A 34 -4.70 5.44 -8.03
N GLY A 35 -3.55 5.31 -8.70
CA GLY A 35 -2.57 6.38 -8.86
C GLY A 35 -2.53 6.94 -10.28
N GLU A 36 -1.83 8.06 -10.47
CA GLU A 36 -1.68 8.75 -11.75
C GLU A 36 -0.26 8.56 -12.29
N VAL A 37 -0.13 8.26 -13.58
CA VAL A 37 1.19 8.13 -14.21
C VAL A 37 1.74 9.51 -14.55
N LYS A 38 2.95 9.80 -14.07
CA LYS A 38 3.70 11.00 -14.42
C LYS A 38 4.96 10.61 -15.18
N ARG A 39 5.10 11.07 -16.43
CA ARG A 39 6.32 10.85 -17.21
C ARG A 39 7.37 11.89 -16.84
N MET A 40 8.55 11.44 -16.44
CA MET A 40 9.70 12.32 -16.10
C MET A 40 10.90 12.07 -17.02
N ASP A 41 11.00 10.90 -17.69
CA ASP A 41 12.13 10.52 -18.57
C ASP A 41 13.51 10.59 -17.86
N LEU A 42 13.56 10.25 -16.56
CA LEU A 42 14.78 10.31 -15.76
C LEU A 42 15.29 8.92 -15.35
N LEU A 43 16.61 8.79 -15.23
CA LEU A 43 17.27 7.72 -14.49
C LEU A 43 18.14 8.34 -13.41
N VAL A 44 17.96 7.91 -12.16
CA VAL A 44 18.79 8.38 -11.05
C VAL A 44 19.68 7.23 -10.60
N ALA A 45 20.98 7.44 -10.55
CA ALA A 45 21.92 6.40 -10.14
C ALA A 45 23.02 6.95 -9.21
N GLY A 46 23.45 6.12 -8.26
CA GLY A 46 24.47 6.51 -7.29
C GLY A 46 24.97 5.33 -6.48
N ARG A 47 26.12 5.51 -5.81
CA ARG A 47 26.73 4.48 -4.95
C ARG A 47 26.23 4.51 -3.50
N ASP A 48 25.56 5.58 -3.11
CA ASP A 48 24.89 5.70 -1.81
C ASP A 48 23.38 5.72 -2.05
N MET A 49 22.68 4.68 -1.57
CA MET A 49 21.22 4.57 -1.76
C MET A 49 20.46 5.70 -1.06
N MET A 50 20.94 6.16 0.11
CA MET A 50 20.26 7.23 0.86
C MET A 50 20.41 8.56 0.12
N ALA A 51 21.57 8.82 -0.50
CA ALA A 51 21.76 9.99 -1.34
C ALA A 51 20.85 9.95 -2.58
N VAL A 52 20.71 8.79 -3.22
CA VAL A 52 19.79 8.59 -4.34
C VAL A 52 18.34 8.88 -3.93
N ASP A 53 17.86 8.34 -2.81
CA ASP A 53 16.51 8.61 -2.30
C ASP A 53 16.31 10.11 -1.99
N ASN A 54 17.29 10.77 -1.38
CA ASN A 54 17.25 12.21 -1.11
C ASN A 54 17.14 13.03 -2.41
N VAL A 55 17.86 12.65 -3.48
CA VAL A 55 17.75 13.29 -4.80
C VAL A 55 16.37 13.04 -5.42
N CYS A 56 15.85 11.82 -5.33
CA CYS A 56 14.50 11.49 -5.80
C CYS A 56 13.43 12.33 -5.09
N LEU A 57 13.54 12.53 -3.77
CA LEU A 57 12.63 13.40 -3.03
C LEU A 57 12.66 14.85 -3.53
N LYS A 58 13.86 15.40 -3.74
CA LYS A 58 14.02 16.74 -4.33
C LYS A 58 13.41 16.83 -5.72
N LEU A 59 13.64 15.84 -6.59
CA LEU A 59 13.03 15.74 -7.92
C LEU A 59 11.50 15.74 -7.86
N MET A 60 10.90 15.14 -6.82
CA MET A 60 9.45 15.08 -6.61
C MET A 60 8.87 16.33 -5.91
N GLY A 61 9.71 17.25 -5.41
CA GLY A 61 9.28 18.37 -4.57
C GLY A 61 8.73 17.93 -3.21
N ILE A 62 9.38 16.93 -2.60
CA ILE A 62 9.07 16.41 -1.27
C ILE A 62 10.26 16.70 -0.35
N GLU A 63 9.99 17.27 0.82
CA GLU A 63 11.02 17.53 1.81
C GLU A 63 11.40 16.23 2.53
N VAL A 64 12.69 16.02 2.77
CA VAL A 64 13.19 14.79 3.44
C VAL A 64 12.56 14.60 4.82
N GLY A 65 12.33 15.69 5.55
CA GLY A 65 11.67 15.67 6.86
C GLY A 65 10.21 15.17 6.83
N GLU A 66 9.56 15.14 5.67
CA GLU A 66 8.21 14.56 5.53
C GLU A 66 8.23 13.03 5.52
N VAL A 67 9.39 12.41 5.21
CA VAL A 67 9.52 10.96 5.10
C VAL A 67 10.28 10.43 6.31
N GLY A 68 9.54 10.11 7.37
CA GLY A 68 10.11 9.83 8.71
C GLY A 68 11.07 8.64 8.84
N HIS A 69 11.29 7.84 7.79
CA HIS A 69 12.27 6.75 7.79
C HIS A 69 13.51 7.04 6.92
N LEU A 70 13.56 8.19 6.24
CA LEU A 70 14.73 8.62 5.49
C LEU A 70 15.54 9.62 6.32
N ARG A 71 16.86 9.48 6.27
CA ARG A 71 17.79 10.46 6.85
C ARG A 71 18.18 11.47 5.79
N SER A 72 18.37 12.73 6.22
CA SER A 72 18.95 13.75 5.35
C SER A 72 20.41 13.40 5.05
N VAL A 73 20.80 13.55 3.79
CA VAL A 73 22.19 13.46 3.35
C VAL A 73 22.62 14.83 2.83
N GLU A 74 23.64 15.40 3.46
CA GLU A 74 24.24 16.69 3.08
C GLU A 74 25.27 16.50 1.97
N ASP A 75 25.58 17.58 1.25
CA ASP A 75 26.66 17.65 0.25
C ASP A 75 26.62 16.57 -0.85
N ILE A 76 25.43 16.30 -1.38
CA ILE A 76 25.25 15.38 -2.51
C ILE A 76 25.75 16.05 -3.80
N GLU A 77 26.83 15.52 -4.38
CA GLU A 77 27.28 15.88 -5.73
C GLU A 77 26.34 15.25 -6.78
N VAL A 78 25.68 16.09 -7.56
CA VAL A 78 24.85 15.67 -8.69
C VAL A 78 25.63 15.87 -9.99
N VAL A 79 25.77 14.80 -10.75
CA VAL A 79 26.40 14.81 -12.09
C VAL A 79 25.34 14.50 -13.14
N GLY A 80 25.25 15.35 -14.17
CA GLY A 80 24.23 15.25 -15.21
C GLY A 80 23.26 16.43 -15.16
N GLU A 81 21.97 16.15 -15.32
CA GLU A 81 20.90 17.15 -15.28
C GLU A 81 20.80 17.78 -13.88
N ARG A 82 20.54 19.10 -13.82
CA ARG A 82 20.36 19.80 -12.54
C ARG A 82 18.97 19.48 -11.99
N VAL A 83 18.90 19.09 -10.71
CA VAL A 83 17.65 18.69 -10.05
C VAL A 83 16.58 19.78 -10.15
N GLU A 84 16.99 21.04 -10.10
CA GLU A 84 16.11 22.21 -10.19
C GLU A 84 15.51 22.41 -11.59
N GLU A 85 16.15 21.88 -12.64
CA GLU A 85 15.69 22.00 -14.04
C GLU A 85 14.75 20.85 -14.44
N VAL A 86 15.00 19.66 -13.91
CA VAL A 86 14.25 18.44 -14.30
C VAL A 86 13.27 17.96 -13.23
N GLY A 87 13.29 18.57 -12.04
CA GLY A 87 12.34 18.28 -10.97
C GLY A 87 10.91 18.73 -11.32
N ALA A 88 9.93 18.00 -10.80
CA ALA A 88 8.53 18.35 -10.94
C ALA A 88 7.81 18.09 -9.62
N ARG A 89 6.83 18.94 -9.28
CA ARG A 89 6.03 18.74 -8.07
C ARG A 89 5.08 17.56 -8.26
N PHE A 90 5.19 16.57 -7.38
CA PHE A 90 4.30 15.41 -7.40
C PHE A 90 3.00 15.70 -6.66
N LYS A 91 1.89 15.20 -7.20
CA LYS A 91 0.58 15.22 -6.54
C LYS A 91 0.67 14.38 -5.26
N ARG A 92 0.22 14.97 -4.15
CA ARG A 92 0.15 14.30 -2.84
C ARG A 92 -1.04 13.34 -2.81
N PRO A 93 -0.99 12.27 -1.99
CA PRO A 93 -2.11 11.34 -1.85
C PRO A 93 -3.36 12.08 -1.36
N ASP A 94 -4.50 11.76 -1.96
CA ASP A 94 -5.78 12.23 -1.44
C ASP A 94 -6.16 11.39 -0.21
N MET A 95 -6.04 12.01 0.96
CA MET A 95 -6.32 11.33 2.23
C MET A 95 -7.79 10.93 2.37
N ALA A 96 -8.71 11.53 1.60
CA ALA A 96 -10.12 11.12 1.58
C ALA A 96 -10.31 9.70 1.03
N LEU A 97 -9.41 9.22 0.17
CA LEU A 97 -9.42 7.84 -0.32
C LEU A 97 -9.03 6.80 0.75
N PHE A 98 -8.61 7.21 1.95
CA PHE A 98 -8.48 6.29 3.09
C PHE A 98 -9.78 6.17 3.90
N LYS A 99 -10.80 6.99 3.61
CA LYS A 99 -12.13 6.96 4.23
C LYS A 99 -13.18 6.57 3.19
N ILE A 100 -13.18 5.30 2.84
CA ILE A 100 -14.11 4.75 1.85
C ILE A 100 -15.23 4.08 2.61
N ASP A 101 -16.40 4.69 2.72
CA ASP A 101 -17.56 4.05 3.37
C ASP A 101 -17.91 2.73 2.66
N PRO A 102 -18.16 1.61 3.37
CA PRO A 102 -18.21 1.42 4.82
C PRO A 102 -16.91 0.88 5.46
N PHE A 103 -15.76 1.03 4.79
CA PHE A 103 -14.45 0.55 5.23
C PHE A 103 -13.78 1.45 6.28
N GLU A 104 -13.42 0.84 7.40
CA GLU A 104 -12.59 1.41 8.45
C GLU A 104 -11.24 0.68 8.47
N VAL A 105 -10.16 1.39 8.14
CA VAL A 105 -8.83 0.79 8.00
C VAL A 105 -7.98 1.04 9.24
N TYR A 106 -7.53 -0.04 9.87
CA TYR A 106 -6.60 -0.04 10.99
C TYR A 106 -5.26 -0.59 10.53
N GLY A 107 -4.24 0.27 10.52
CA GLY A 107 -2.88 -0.10 10.15
C GLY A 107 -1.88 0.60 11.06
N ASP A 108 -0.72 -0.02 11.25
CA ASP A 108 0.41 0.54 11.99
C ASP A 108 1.68 0.57 11.14
N ASP A 109 2.79 0.96 11.77
CA ASP A 109 4.14 1.01 11.19
C ASP A 109 4.72 -0.33 10.70
N LYS A 110 4.02 -1.44 10.94
CA LYS A 110 4.34 -2.79 10.44
C LYS A 110 3.50 -3.17 9.23
N THR A 111 2.55 -2.34 8.84
CA THR A 111 1.80 -2.49 7.58
C THR A 111 2.74 -2.20 6.43
N CYS A 112 2.99 -3.21 5.58
CA CYS A 112 3.75 -2.99 4.35
C CYS A 112 2.83 -2.47 3.24
N THR A 113 3.44 -1.81 2.26
CA THR A 113 2.77 -1.27 1.06
C THR A 113 1.91 -2.31 0.35
N MET A 114 2.33 -3.57 0.36
CA MET A 114 1.69 -4.65 -0.38
C MET A 114 0.32 -5.06 0.20
N CYS A 115 0.13 -5.07 1.52
CA CYS A 115 -1.20 -5.31 2.10
C CYS A 115 -2.19 -4.18 1.76
N THR A 116 -1.71 -2.94 1.78
CA THR A 116 -2.49 -1.76 1.38
C THR A 116 -2.90 -1.83 -0.09
N VAL A 117 -2.01 -2.27 -0.99
CA VAL A 117 -2.32 -2.49 -2.41
C VAL A 117 -3.40 -3.56 -2.60
N SER A 118 -3.29 -4.70 -1.92
CA SER A 118 -4.31 -5.75 -1.99
C SER A 118 -5.68 -5.23 -1.54
N PHE A 119 -5.72 -4.48 -0.45
CA PHE A 119 -6.94 -3.84 0.02
C PHE A 119 -7.54 -2.89 -1.02
N TYR A 120 -6.73 -1.97 -1.58
CA TYR A 120 -7.23 -1.03 -2.60
C TYR A 120 -7.71 -1.71 -3.88
N LYS A 121 -7.06 -2.81 -4.29
CA LYS A 121 -7.55 -3.63 -5.41
C LYS A 121 -8.89 -4.30 -5.10
N ALA A 122 -9.07 -4.80 -3.88
CA ALA A 122 -10.35 -5.36 -3.44
C ALA A 122 -11.45 -4.30 -3.48
N VAL A 123 -11.19 -3.12 -2.91
CA VAL A 123 -12.09 -1.97 -2.95
C VAL A 123 -12.43 -1.57 -4.39
N SER A 124 -11.43 -1.41 -5.25
CA SER A 124 -11.64 -1.08 -6.67
C SER A 124 -12.52 -2.10 -7.38
N LYS A 125 -12.34 -3.40 -7.10
CA LYS A 125 -13.22 -4.45 -7.64
C LYS A 125 -14.65 -4.34 -7.11
N ILE A 126 -14.82 -4.10 -5.81
CA ILE A 126 -16.14 -4.00 -5.16
C ILE A 126 -16.94 -2.83 -5.75
N PHE A 127 -16.34 -1.64 -5.82
CA PHE A 127 -17.02 -0.45 -6.35
C PHE A 127 -17.11 -0.43 -7.88
N GLY A 128 -16.25 -1.18 -8.58
CA GLY A 128 -16.33 -1.37 -10.03
C GLY A 128 -17.37 -2.39 -10.49
N ALA A 129 -18.04 -3.08 -9.57
CA ALA A 129 -18.96 -4.19 -9.83
C ALA A 129 -20.36 -3.87 -9.29
N PRO A 130 -21.35 -3.51 -10.15
CA PRO A 130 -22.68 -3.10 -9.71
C PRO A 130 -23.40 -4.12 -8.81
N GLU A 131 -23.18 -5.41 -9.05
CA GLU A 131 -23.72 -6.50 -8.24
C GLU A 131 -23.18 -6.51 -6.82
N LEU A 132 -21.88 -6.23 -6.63
CA LEU A 132 -21.25 -6.18 -5.32
C LEU A 132 -21.65 -4.91 -4.57
N VAL A 133 -21.74 -3.78 -5.26
CA VAL A 133 -22.27 -2.53 -4.68
C VAL A 133 -23.71 -2.72 -4.17
N ARG A 134 -24.56 -3.41 -4.95
CA ARG A 134 -25.93 -3.72 -4.53
C ARG A 134 -25.96 -4.64 -3.30
N GLN A 135 -25.10 -5.64 -3.25
CA GLN A 135 -24.98 -6.52 -2.08
C GLN A 135 -24.48 -5.76 -0.84
N LEU A 136 -23.50 -4.86 -1.02
CA LEU A 136 -22.96 -4.02 0.05
C LEU A 136 -24.04 -3.16 0.69
N GLY A 137 -24.91 -2.53 -0.11
CA GLY A 137 -26.03 -1.72 0.39
C GLY A 137 -27.21 -2.50 0.96
N GLY A 138 -27.27 -3.83 0.76
CA GLY A 138 -28.38 -4.68 1.20
C GLY A 138 -28.05 -5.59 2.38
N ARG A 139 -26.82 -5.53 2.92
CA ARG A 139 -26.33 -6.43 3.96
C ARG A 139 -25.96 -5.67 5.24
N ASP A 140 -26.72 -5.91 6.30
CA ASP A 140 -26.47 -5.29 7.62
C ASP A 140 -25.11 -5.69 8.21
N ASP A 141 -24.63 -6.90 7.90
CA ASP A 141 -23.30 -7.35 8.36
C ASP A 141 -22.13 -6.67 7.62
N LEU A 142 -22.41 -5.96 6.52
CA LEU A 142 -21.45 -5.16 5.77
C LEU A 142 -21.66 -3.66 5.92
N CYS A 143 -22.57 -3.21 6.80
CA CYS A 143 -22.78 -1.78 7.08
C CYS A 143 -21.54 -1.07 7.65
N ARG A 144 -20.56 -1.84 8.13
CA ARG A 144 -19.26 -1.39 8.61
C ARG A 144 -18.23 -2.51 8.43
N ILE A 145 -17.14 -2.25 7.72
CA ILE A 145 -16.12 -3.25 7.38
C ILE A 145 -14.78 -2.79 7.94
N ARG A 146 -14.29 -3.48 8.97
CA ARG A 146 -13.02 -3.14 9.62
C ARG A 146 -11.90 -3.99 9.03
N ILE A 147 -10.95 -3.33 8.37
CA ILE A 147 -9.77 -3.97 7.79
C ILE A 147 -8.58 -3.74 8.72
N VAL A 148 -8.05 -4.81 9.30
CA VAL A 148 -6.94 -4.76 10.25
C VAL A 148 -5.67 -5.27 9.58
N MET A 149 -4.66 -4.41 9.50
CA MET A 149 -3.36 -4.66 8.87
C MET A 149 -2.20 -4.47 9.86
N GLY A 150 -1.06 -5.07 9.54
CA GLY A 150 0.14 -4.95 10.36
C GLY A 150 -0.07 -5.60 11.74
N GLN A 151 0.39 -4.94 12.80
CA GLN A 151 0.15 -5.36 14.19
C GLN A 151 -0.79 -4.40 14.93
N SER A 152 -1.61 -3.67 14.18
CA SER A 152 -2.55 -2.71 14.74
C SER A 152 -3.60 -3.37 15.63
N GLU A 153 -4.15 -2.59 16.55
CA GLU A 153 -5.25 -2.99 17.42
C GLU A 153 -6.52 -2.23 17.01
N PRO A 154 -7.58 -2.94 16.55
CA PRO A 154 -8.88 -2.31 16.39
C PRO A 154 -9.51 -1.99 17.77
N PRO A 155 -10.52 -1.10 17.83
CA PRO A 155 -11.24 -0.75 19.06
C PRO A 155 -11.69 -1.97 19.85
N ALA A 156 -11.68 -1.89 21.19
CA ALA A 156 -12.01 -3.00 22.08
C ALA A 156 -13.41 -3.57 21.80
N GLU A 157 -14.37 -2.66 21.65
CA GLU A 157 -15.77 -2.95 21.34
C GLU A 157 -16.02 -2.66 19.86
N MET A 158 -16.58 -3.66 19.17
CA MET A 158 -16.93 -3.57 17.75
C MET A 158 -18.42 -3.86 17.63
N GLU A 159 -19.24 -2.81 17.71
CA GLU A 159 -20.67 -2.93 17.45
C GLU A 159 -20.92 -3.01 15.95
N GLY A 160 -21.69 -4.04 15.55
CA GLY A 160 -22.15 -4.24 14.18
C GLY A 160 -21.05 -4.44 13.14
N GLY A 161 -21.48 -4.85 11.95
CA GLY A 161 -20.60 -5.03 10.81
C GLY A 161 -19.65 -6.23 10.93
N THR A 162 -18.59 -6.20 10.13
CA THR A 162 -17.57 -7.26 10.06
C THR A 162 -16.17 -6.71 10.30
N ALA A 163 -15.27 -7.56 10.78
CA ALA A 163 -13.88 -7.22 11.02
C ALA A 163 -12.98 -8.37 10.56
N VAL A 164 -12.00 -8.04 9.73
CA VAL A 164 -11.07 -9.01 9.14
C VAL A 164 -9.63 -8.51 9.23
N CYS A 165 -8.77 -9.36 9.77
CA CYS A 165 -7.34 -9.20 9.75
C CYS A 165 -6.81 -9.68 8.39
N ILE A 166 -5.96 -8.89 7.74
CA ILE A 166 -5.33 -9.28 6.48
C ILE A 166 -3.80 -9.32 6.62
N GLY A 167 -3.20 -10.36 6.05
CA GLY A 167 -1.77 -10.59 5.97
C GLY A 167 -1.14 -11.20 7.22
N ASP A 168 0.03 -11.80 7.06
CA ASP A 168 0.65 -12.63 8.11
C ASP A 168 1.06 -11.84 9.36
N CYS A 169 1.36 -10.55 9.21
CA CYS A 169 1.69 -9.66 10.32
C CYS A 169 0.53 -9.54 11.33
N SER A 170 -0.72 -9.63 10.89
CA SER A 170 -1.92 -9.44 11.72
C SER A 170 -2.40 -10.73 12.40
N LYS A 171 -1.75 -11.88 12.13
CA LYS A 171 -2.09 -13.21 12.67
C LYS A 171 -2.19 -13.23 14.20
N LYS A 172 -1.29 -12.52 14.89
CA LYS A 172 -1.32 -12.42 16.36
C LYS A 172 -2.53 -11.66 16.85
N THR A 173 -2.85 -10.54 16.19
CA THR A 173 -4.05 -9.74 16.49
C THR A 173 -5.32 -10.54 16.26
N ALA A 174 -5.42 -11.23 15.12
CA ALA A 174 -6.57 -12.06 14.79
C ALA A 174 -6.85 -13.11 15.86
N LYS A 175 -5.82 -13.88 16.26
CA LYS A 175 -5.95 -14.91 17.31
C LYS A 175 -6.36 -14.33 18.66
N ARG A 176 -5.72 -13.25 19.09
CA ARG A 176 -5.98 -12.65 20.41
C ARG A 176 -7.38 -12.03 20.48
N ARG A 177 -7.88 -11.47 19.38
CA ARG A 177 -9.18 -10.79 19.30
C ARG A 177 -10.31 -11.68 18.80
N GLY A 178 -10.03 -12.91 18.38
CA GLY A 178 -11.02 -13.82 17.80
C GLY A 178 -11.58 -13.34 16.46
N LEU A 179 -10.78 -12.63 15.66
CA LEU A 179 -11.19 -12.07 14.38
C LEU A 179 -10.87 -13.02 13.22
N ALA A 180 -11.63 -12.89 12.12
CA ALA A 180 -11.30 -13.55 10.87
C ALA A 180 -9.91 -13.13 10.38
N HIS A 181 -9.17 -14.05 9.76
CA HIS A 181 -7.83 -13.80 9.26
C HIS A 181 -7.68 -14.33 7.83
N ILE A 182 -7.24 -13.46 6.92
CA ILE A 182 -6.84 -13.82 5.56
C ILE A 182 -5.30 -13.87 5.53
N GLU A 183 -4.75 -15.08 5.39
CA GLU A 183 -3.30 -15.32 5.39
C GLU A 183 -2.62 -14.84 4.09
N GLY A 184 -1.32 -14.56 4.15
CA GLY A 184 -0.47 -14.19 3.01
C GLY A 184 0.42 -12.97 3.22
N CYS A 185 1.51 -12.84 2.43
CA CYS A 185 2.44 -11.70 2.48
C CYS A 185 2.78 -11.18 1.06
N HIS A 186 1.91 -10.44 0.39
CA HIS A 186 0.57 -9.98 0.80
C HIS A 186 -0.54 -11.02 0.48
N PRO A 187 -1.72 -10.96 1.12
CA PRO A 187 -2.87 -11.74 0.69
C PRO A 187 -3.35 -11.30 -0.69
N ASP A 188 -3.91 -12.22 -1.48
CA ASP A 188 -4.55 -11.89 -2.75
C ASP A 188 -5.82 -11.05 -2.51
N TYR A 189 -6.04 -10.00 -3.30
CA TYR A 189 -7.22 -9.15 -3.17
C TYR A 189 -8.53 -9.93 -3.37
N ARG A 190 -8.49 -11.02 -4.15
CA ARG A 190 -9.66 -11.89 -4.43
C ARG A 190 -10.14 -12.60 -3.17
N GLU A 191 -9.24 -12.98 -2.27
CA GLU A 191 -9.59 -13.58 -0.97
C GLU A 191 -10.31 -12.58 -0.07
N ILE A 192 -9.90 -11.29 -0.12
CA ILE A 192 -10.60 -10.21 0.59
C ILE A 192 -12.02 -10.04 0.05
N VAL A 193 -12.17 -10.01 -1.29
CA VAL A 193 -13.49 -9.90 -1.92
C VAL A 193 -14.35 -11.12 -1.60
N ASN A 194 -13.81 -12.35 -1.66
CA ASN A 194 -14.54 -13.58 -1.34
C ASN A 194 -14.95 -13.66 0.12
N HIS A 195 -14.13 -13.17 1.04
CA HIS A 195 -14.48 -13.12 2.45
C HIS A 195 -15.71 -12.24 2.69
N LEU A 196 -15.78 -11.08 2.03
CA LEU A 196 -16.91 -10.16 2.14
C LEU A 196 -18.13 -10.62 1.32
N PHE A 197 -17.89 -11.19 0.14
CA PHE A 197 -18.88 -11.61 -0.85
C PHE A 197 -18.61 -13.07 -1.29
N PRO A 198 -19.04 -14.05 -0.49
CA PRO A 198 -18.77 -15.46 -0.78
C PRO A 198 -19.23 -15.88 -2.18
N GLY A 199 -18.37 -16.59 -2.91
CA GLY A 199 -18.66 -17.10 -4.26
C GLY A 199 -18.33 -16.15 -5.41
N THR A 200 -17.72 -14.98 -5.14
CA THR A 200 -17.33 -14.03 -6.20
C THR A 200 -16.18 -14.55 -7.07
N TYR A 201 -15.23 -15.25 -6.48
CA TYR A 201 -14.11 -15.92 -7.14
C TYR A 201 -14.05 -17.40 -6.70
N PRO A 202 -13.51 -18.30 -7.53
CA PRO A 202 -13.19 -19.65 -7.11
C PRO A 202 -12.24 -19.63 -5.90
N VAL A 203 -12.42 -20.57 -4.97
CA VAL A 203 -11.52 -20.70 -3.81
C VAL A 203 -10.15 -21.17 -4.30
N ALA A 204 -9.06 -20.55 -3.82
CA ALA A 204 -7.71 -20.98 -4.14
C ALA A 204 -7.50 -22.45 -3.69
N GLY A 205 -7.58 -23.37 -4.65
CA GLY A 205 -7.63 -24.82 -4.42
C GLY A 205 -8.48 -25.57 -5.45
N ASP A 206 -9.43 -24.88 -6.11
CA ASP A 206 -10.29 -25.42 -7.18
C ASP A 206 -9.72 -25.21 -8.59
N ALA A 207 -8.45 -24.81 -8.71
CA ALA A 207 -7.72 -24.93 -9.98
C ALA A 207 -7.44 -26.42 -10.19
N GLY A 208 -8.43 -27.09 -10.79
CA GLY A 208 -8.41 -28.50 -11.14
C GLY A 208 -7.08 -28.91 -11.76
N THR A 209 -6.57 -30.02 -11.25
CA THR A 209 -5.75 -30.94 -12.03
C THR A 209 -6.55 -31.37 -13.26
N ASP A 210 -6.47 -30.60 -14.34
CA ASP A 210 -6.95 -31.01 -15.65
C ASP A 210 -5.78 -31.00 -16.63
N GLY A 211 -5.31 -32.21 -16.96
CA GLY A 211 -4.70 -32.58 -18.25
C GLY A 211 -3.23 -32.28 -18.48
#